data_AF-A0A2H5YKY5-F1
#
_entry.id   AF-A0A2H5YKY5-F1
#
_cell.length_a   1.000
_cell.length_b   1.000
_cell.length_c   1.000
_cell.angle_alpha   90.00
_cell.angle_beta   90.00
_cell.angle_gamma   90.00
#
_symmetry.space_group_name_H-M   'P 1'
#
loop_
_entity.id
_entity.type
_entity.pdbx_description
1 polymer ?
#
loop_
_entity_poly.entity_id
_entity_poly.type
_entity_poly.pdbx_seq_one_letter_code
_entity_poly.pdbx_strand_id
1 'polypeptide(L)' 'MNQQKDQRPTCPHCNAPLVQAGEPDHIVDQFESTLVVLYRCRRCRREFEYVSTWRELTE' A
#
# COMPACT_ATOMS: atom_id res chain seq x y z
N MET A 1 14.34 16.01 13.05
CA MET A 1 14.10 14.56 12.82
C MET A 1 12.65 14.40 12.43
N ASN A 2 12.35 14.49 11.13
CA ASN A 2 10.97 14.42 10.64
C ASN A 2 10.49 12.97 10.76
N GLN A 3 9.68 12.72 11.78
CA GLN A 3 8.86 11.52 11.85
C GLN A 3 7.94 11.55 10.62
N GLN A 4 8.34 10.86 9.55
CA GLN A 4 7.40 10.41 8.53
C GLN A 4 6.38 9.56 9.27
N LYS A 5 5.26 10.18 9.65
CA LYS A 5 4.12 9.45 10.19
C LYS A 5 3.76 8.44 9.12
N ASP A 6 4.04 7.17 9.40
CA ASP A 6 3.35 5.99 8.88
C ASP A 6 1.89 6.36 8.57
N GLN A 7 1.60 6.85 7.37
CA GLN A 7 0.23 7.09 6.91
C GLN A 7 -0.32 5.74 6.52
N ARG A 8 -0.51 4.87 7.51
CA ARG A 8 -1.16 3.58 7.31
C ARG A 8 -2.59 3.87 6.87
N PRO A 9 -3.04 3.30 5.75
CA PRO A 9 -4.38 3.55 5.28
C PRO A 9 -5.40 3.09 6.32
N THR A 10 -6.53 3.79 6.40
CA THR A 10 -7.64 3.43 7.28
C THR A 10 -8.71 2.68 6.50
N CYS A 11 -9.40 1.77 7.19
CA CYS A 11 -10.49 1.01 6.59
C CYS A 11 -11.66 1.96 6.25
N PRO A 12 -12.12 2.03 4.99
CA PRO A 12 -13.20 2.94 4.61
C PRO A 12 -14.54 2.63 5.29
N HIS A 13 -14.72 1.43 5.86
CA HIS A 13 -15.96 1.03 6.52
C HIS A 13 -15.99 1.30 8.03
N CYS A 14 -14.89 0.98 8.73
CA CYS A 14 -14.85 1.06 10.19
C CYS A 14 -13.81 2.06 10.71
N ASN A 15 -13.17 2.82 9.81
CA ASN A 15 -12.13 3.83 10.04
C ASN A 15 -10.96 3.36 10.91
N ALA A 16 -10.84 2.05 11.11
CA ALA A 16 -9.77 1.43 11.87
C ALA A 16 -8.50 1.36 11.01
N PRO A 17 -7.30 1.48 11.61
CA PRO A 17 -6.06 1.34 10.87
C PRO A 17 -5.99 -0.03 10.19
N LEU A 18 -5.64 -0.03 8.91
CA LEU A 18 -5.35 -1.26 8.19
C LEU A 18 -3.96 -1.76 8.58
N VAL A 19 -3.81 -3.09 8.60
CA VAL A 19 -2.51 -3.74 8.78
C VAL A 19 -2.12 -4.39 7.46
N GLN A 20 -0.84 -4.33 7.11
CA GLN A 20 -0.35 -5.03 5.92
C GLN A 20 -0.55 -6.54 6.11
N ALA A 21 -1.11 -7.20 5.10
CA ALA A 21 -1.55 -8.60 5.13
C ALA A 21 -0.47 -9.59 4.66
N GLY A 22 0.55 -9.10 3.96
CA GLY A 22 1.66 -9.89 3.42
C GLY A 22 2.78 -9.00 2.89
N GLU A 23 3.83 -9.61 2.35
CA GLU A 23 4.89 -8.85 1.68
C GLU A 23 4.33 -8.11 0.45
N PRO A 24 4.78 -6.87 0.19
CA PRO A 24 4.31 -6.11 -0.95
C PRO A 24 4.91 -6.70 -2.23
N ASP A 25 4.09 -6.83 -3.26
CA ASP A 25 4.53 -7.34 -4.56
C ASP A 25 5.05 -6.16 -5.40
N HIS A 26 6.29 -6.28 -5.89
CA HIS A 26 6.93 -5.25 -6.68
C HIS A 26 7.15 -5.74 -8.10
N ILE A 27 6.39 -5.16 -9.03
CA ILE A 27 6.36 -5.51 -10.44
C ILE A 27 7.10 -4.41 -11.19
N VAL A 28 8.21 -4.77 -11.83
CA VAL A 28 9.03 -3.82 -12.61
C VAL A 28 8.90 -4.18 -14.09
N ASP A 29 8.44 -3.22 -14.88
CA ASP A 29 8.43 -3.26 -16.34
C ASP A 29 9.53 -2.34 -16.91
N GLN A 30 9.68 -2.26 -18.23
CA GLN A 30 10.74 -1.51 -18.89
C GLN A 30 10.68 0.00 -18.62
N PHE A 31 9.50 0.54 -18.27
CA PHE A 31 9.30 1.98 -18.08
C PHE A 31 8.55 2.34 -16.79
N GLU A 32 7.95 1.37 -16.13
CA GLU A 32 7.11 1.58 -14.96
C GLU A 32 7.37 0.54 -13.88
N SER A 33 7.33 0.99 -12.64
CA SER A 33 7.36 0.15 -11.45
C SER A 33 6.01 0.25 -10.78
N THR A 34 5.46 -0.89 -10.40
CA THR A 34 4.19 -1.02 -9.70
C THR A 34 4.41 -1.74 -8.38
N LEU A 35 3.98 -1.12 -7.28
CA LEU A 35 3.94 -1.72 -5.96
C LEU A 35 2.50 -2.06 -5.58
N VAL A 36 2.24 -3.33 -5.34
CA VAL A 36 0.96 -3.83 -4.86
C VAL A 36 1.10 -4.19 -3.39
N VAL A 37 0.36 -3.48 -2.53
CA VAL A 37 0.36 -3.72 -1.08
C VAL A 37 -1.02 -4.17 -0.64
N LEU A 38 -1.10 -5.37 -0.08
CA LEU A 38 -2.32 -5.90 0.50
C LEU A 38 -2.47 -5.47 1.95
N TYR A 39 -3.62 -4.89 2.26
CA TYR A 39 -3.99 -4.40 3.58
C TYR A 39 -5.24 -5.11 4.08
N ARG A 40 -5.24 -5.52 5.33
CA ARG A 40 -6.36 -6.17 6.00
C ARG A 40 -6.85 -5.36 7.19
N CYS A 41 -8.15 -5.21 7.31
CA CYS A 41 -8.76 -4.64 8.50
C CYS A 41 -8.99 -5.74 9.56
N ARG A 42 -8.40 -5.61 10.75
CA ARG A 42 -8.65 -6.57 11.85
C ARG A 42 -10.07 -6.51 12.44
N ARG A 43 -10.76 -5.37 12.33
CA ARG A 43 -12.15 -5.23 12.82
C ARG A 43 -13.16 -5.77 11.83
N CYS A 44 -13.05 -5.33 10.57
CA CYS A 44 -14.00 -5.67 9.52
C CYS A 44 -13.65 -6.98 8.80
N ARG A 45 -12.45 -7.54 9.01
CA ARG A 45 -11.88 -8.71 8.31
C ARG A 45 -11.79 -8.59 6.78
N ARG A 46 -12.07 -7.41 6.22
CA ARG A 46 -11.96 -7.10 4.79
C ARG A 46 -10.51 -6.84 4.40
N GLU A 47 -10.21 -7.15 3.15
CA GLU A 47 -8.92 -6.95 2.51
C GLU A 47 -9.05 -5.85 1.45
N PHE A 48 -7.99 -5.08 1.28
CA PHE A 48 -7.89 -3.93 0.40
C PHE A 48 -6.54 -3.98 -0.29
N GLU A 49 -6.55 -3.82 -1.60
CA GLU A 49 -5.34 -3.75 -2.40
C GLU A 49 -5.01 -2.28 -2.68
N TYR A 50 -3.77 -1.91 -2.43
CA TYR A 50 -3.24 -0.58 -2.73
C TYR A 50 -2.17 -0.72 -3.79
N VAL A 51 -2.46 -0.22 -4.98
CA VAL A 51 -1.55 -0.24 -6.13
C VAL A 51 -0.95 1.15 -6.30
N SER A 52 0.37 1.24 -6.31
CA SER A 52 1.12 2.47 -6.58
C SER A 52 2.01 2.24 -7.79
N THR A 53 1.74 2.95 -8.89
CA THR A 53 2.53 2.87 -10.12
C THR A 53 3.29 4.17 -10.33
N TRP A 54 4.58 4.08 -10.60
CA TRP A 54 5.43 5.22 -10.95
C TRP A 54 6.30 4.88 -12.16
N ARG A 55 6.59 5.90 -12.98
CA ARG A 55 7.54 5.75 -14.08
C ARG A 55 8.94 6.07 -13.59
N GLU A 56 9.89 5.22 -13.93
CA GLU A 56 11.29 5.54 -13.75
C GLU A 56 11.67 6.52 -14.87
N LEU A 57 11.67 7.81 -14.56
CA LEU A 57 12.24 8.82 -15.44
C LEU A 57 13.76 8.63 -15.41
N THR A 58 14.31 7.90 -16.37
CA THR A 58 15.75 7.91 -16.65
C THR A 58 16.10 9.28 -17.24
N GLU A 59 16.81 10.09 -16.46
CA GLU A 59 17.42 11.36 -16.90
C GLU A 59 18.53 11.12 -17.94
#